data_AF-A0A973IXN7-F1
#
_entry.id   AF-A0A973IXN7-F1
#
_cell.length_a   1.000
_cell.length_b   1.000
_cell.length_c   1.000
_cell.angle_alpha   90.00
_cell.angle_beta   90.00
_cell.angle_gamma   90.00
#
_symmetry.space_group_name_H-M   'P 1'
#
loop_
_entity.id
_entity.type
_entity.pdbx_description
1 polymer ?
#
loop_
_entity_poly.entity_id
_entity_poly.type
_entity_poly.pdbx_seq_one_letter_code
_entity_poly.pdbx_strand_id
1 'polypeptide(L)' 'MKVLHVTNNYPTEDHPYYGIFVKEQIESLSSMGINNDIFYINGRENGKYEYIKAVYNLWFILKKEKYDIIHCHHSFSAGV' A
#
# COMPACT_ATOMS: atom_id res chain seq x y z
N MET A 1 11.28 12.14 -6.81
CA MET A 1 11.29 11.14 -5.72
C MET A 1 10.21 10.12 -6.01
N LYS A 2 10.56 8.83 -5.95
CA LYS A 2 9.65 7.71 -6.19
C LYS A 2 9.41 6.95 -4.88
N VAL A 3 8.16 6.89 -4.44
CA VAL A 3 7.75 6.28 -3.17
C VAL A 3 6.90 5.05 -3.45
N LEU A 4 7.23 3.93 -2.79
CA LEU A 4 6.37 2.75 -2.77
C LEU A 4 5.57 2.72 -1.47
N HIS A 5 4.24 2.78 -1.58
CA HIS A 5 3.33 2.61 -0.45
C HIS A 5 2.91 1.16 -0.32
N VAL A 6 3.29 0.51 0.77
CA VAL A 6 2.89 -0.88 1.06
C VAL A 6 1.76 -0.85 2.08
N THR A 7 0.59 -1.40 1.76
CA THR A 7 -0.57 -1.35 2.65
C THR A 7 -1.44 -2.58 2.51
N ASN A 8 -2.06 -3.03 3.60
CA ASN A 8 -3.18 -3.98 3.58
C ASN A 8 -4.53 -3.30 3.90
N ASN A 9 -4.52 -1.97 4.04
CA ASN A 9 -5.64 -1.14 4.43
C ASN A 9 -5.84 -0.06 3.35
N TYR A 10 -6.59 -0.42 2.31
CA TYR A 10 -6.82 0.42 1.13
C TYR A 10 -8.24 0.16 0.59
N PRO A 11 -8.91 1.17 0.02
CA PRO A 11 -10.28 1.00 -0.45
C PRO A 11 -10.36 0.05 -1.64
N THR A 12 -11.42 -0.75 -1.67
CA THR A 12 -11.80 -1.62 -2.78
C THR A 12 -13.20 -1.24 -3.28
N GLU A 13 -13.65 -1.84 -4.39
CA GLU A 13 -15.01 -1.61 -4.91
C GLU A 13 -16.08 -2.01 -3.87
N ASP A 14 -15.88 -3.14 -3.21
CA ASP A 14 -16.79 -3.64 -2.16
C ASP A 14 -16.67 -2.85 -0.84
N HIS A 15 -15.51 -2.23 -0.59
CA HIS A 15 -15.21 -1.52 0.66
C HIS A 15 -14.59 -0.13 0.39
N PRO A 16 -15.37 0.85 -0.13
CA PRO A 16 -14.83 2.11 -0.63
C PRO A 16 -14.27 3.04 0.46
N TYR A 17 -14.67 2.84 1.72
CA TYR A 17 -14.20 3.64 2.86
C TYR A 17 -13.09 2.96 3.67
N TYR A 18 -12.79 1.69 3.40
CA TYR A 18 -11.77 0.96 4.14
C TYR A 18 -10.38 1.53 3.82
N GLY A 19 -9.66 1.99 4.85
CA GLY A 19 -8.34 2.59 4.65
C GLY A 19 -8.33 3.86 3.78
N ILE A 20 -9.47 4.56 3.65
CA ILE A 20 -9.58 5.72 2.77
C ILE A 20 -8.56 6.83 3.06
N PHE A 21 -8.17 7.00 4.33
CA PHE A 21 -7.12 7.94 4.73
C PHE A 21 -5.76 7.66 4.08
N VAL A 22 -5.44 6.39 3.79
CA VAL A 22 -4.20 6.01 3.08
C VAL A 22 -4.26 6.52 1.66
N LYS A 23 -5.41 6.34 0.99
CA LYS A 23 -5.65 6.84 -0.37
C LYS A 23 -5.57 8.37 -0.41
N GLU A 24 -6.28 9.05 0.49
CA GLU A 24 -6.27 10.53 0.55
C GLU A 24 -4.87 11.09 0.80
N GLN A 25 -4.08 10.45 1.67
CA GLN A 25 -2.69 10.86 1.90
C GLN A 25 -1.83 10.68 0.64
N ILE A 26 -1.93 9.54 -0.04
CA ILE A 26 -1.17 9.26 -1.27
C ILE A 26 -1.59 10.23 -2.39
N GLU A 27 -2.88 10.51 -2.54
CA GLU A 27 -3.40 11.48 -3.51
C GLU A 27 -2.90 12.89 -3.21
N SER A 28 -2.86 13.29 -1.92
CA SER A 28 -2.27 14.57 -1.52
C SER A 28 -0.79 14.66 -1.91
N LEU A 29 0.01 13.61 -1.70
CA LEU A 29 1.42 13.59 -2.11
C LEU A 29 1.57 13.64 -3.63
N SER A 30 0.73 12.92 -4.36
CA SER A 30 0.71 12.94 -5.83
C SER A 30 0.37 14.33 -6.37
N SER A 31 -0.55 15.05 -5.72
CA SER A 31 -0.89 16.45 -6.07
C SER A 31 0.28 17.42 -5.89
N MET A 32 1.25 17.07 -5.04
CA MET A 32 2.50 17.82 -4.82
C MET A 32 3.63 17.41 -5.78
N GLY A 33 3.35 16.54 -6.76
CA GLY A 33 4.32 16.07 -7.76
C GLY A 33 5.22 14.92 -7.31
N ILE A 34 4.89 14.23 -6.21
CA ILE A 34 5.59 13.01 -5.81
C ILE A 34 5.10 11.84 -6.65
N ASN A 35 6.03 11.00 -7.13
CA ASN A 35 5.69 9.78 -7.86
C ASN A 35 5.43 8.65 -6.86
N ASN A 36 4.17 8.21 -6.75
CA ASN A 36 3.73 7.25 -5.74
C ASN A 36 3.21 5.97 -6.43
N ASP A 37 3.82 4.83 -6.12
CA ASP A 37 3.31 3.50 -6.46
C ASP A 37 2.63 2.89 -5.23
N ILE A 38 1.57 2.10 -5.45
CA ILE A 38 0.82 1.44 -4.37
C ILE A 38 0.93 -0.07 -4.52
N PHE A 39 1.43 -0.72 -3.48
CA PHE A 39 1.43 -2.17 -3.32
C PHE A 39 0.40 -2.56 -2.27
N TYR A 40 -0.80 -2.89 -2.74
CA TYR A 40 -1.92 -3.29 -1.90
C TYR A 40 -1.93 -4.81 -1.68
N ILE A 41 -2.01 -5.22 -0.41
CA ILE A 41 -2.16 -6.61 0.02
C ILE A 41 -3.63 -6.81 0.43
N ASN A 42 -4.44 -7.35 -0.49
CA ASN A 42 -5.87 -7.57 -0.24
C ASN A 42 -6.14 -8.81 0.63
N GLY A 43 -5.58 -8.82 1.84
CA GLY A 43 -5.77 -9.91 2.79
C GLY A 43 -7.18 -10.00 3.36
N ARG A 44 -7.97 -8.92 3.28
CA ARG A 44 -9.35 -8.87 3.76
C ARG A 44 -10.27 -9.73 2.89
N GLU A 45 -10.20 -9.58 1.58
CA GLU A 45 -11.10 -10.28 0.64
C GLU A 45 -10.53 -11.65 0.24
N ASN A 46 -9.21 -11.77 0.13
CA ASN A 46 -8.55 -12.98 -0.39
C ASN A 46 -7.84 -13.82 0.70
N GLY A 47 -7.91 -13.39 1.96
CA GLY A 47 -7.39 -14.14 3.12
C GLY A 47 -5.87 -14.15 3.26
N LYS A 48 -5.37 -15.01 4.18
CA LYS A 48 -3.96 -15.04 4.62
C LYS A 48 -2.96 -15.40 3.52
N TYR A 49 -3.40 -16.14 2.49
CA TYR A 49 -2.54 -16.57 1.39
C TYR A 49 -2.01 -15.38 0.56
N GLU A 50 -2.73 -14.25 0.53
CA GLU A 50 -2.24 -13.04 -0.12
C GLU A 50 -0.99 -12.47 0.56
N TYR A 51 -0.80 -12.67 1.86
CA TYR A 51 0.42 -12.22 2.52
C TYR A 51 1.64 -13.03 2.06
N ILE A 52 1.47 -14.33 1.79
CA ILE A 52 2.55 -15.17 1.26
C ILE A 52 2.90 -14.71 -0.16
N LYS A 53 1.89 -14.56 -1.03
CA LYS A 53 2.08 -14.00 -2.38
C LYS A 53 2.71 -12.62 -2.36
N ALA A 54 2.30 -11.77 -1.42
CA ALA A 54 2.77 -10.40 -1.31
C ALA A 54 4.28 -10.34 -1.08
N VAL A 55 4.84 -11.25 -0.28
CA VAL A 55 6.30 -11.33 -0.08
C VAL A 55 7.03 -11.58 -1.40
N TYR A 56 6.57 -12.55 -2.20
CA TYR A 56 7.18 -12.84 -3.50
C TYR A 56 7.01 -11.68 -4.49
N ASN A 57 5.79 -11.13 -4.60
CA ASN A 57 5.50 -10.04 -5.53
C ASN A 57 6.28 -8.77 -5.20
N LEU A 58 6.35 -8.41 -3.90
CA LEU A 58 7.13 -7.27 -3.44
C LEU A 58 8.61 -7.45 -3.78
N TRP A 59 9.16 -8.64 -3.56
CA TRP A 59 10.55 -8.93 -3.93
C TRP A 59 10.82 -8.74 -5.42
N PHE A 60 9.91 -9.18 -6.30
CA PHE A 60 10.04 -8.95 -7.75
C PHE A 60 9.97 -7.47 -8.12
N ILE A 61 9.04 -6.71 -7.51
CA ILE A 61 8.91 -5.26 -7.73
C ILE A 61 10.21 -4.54 -7.33
N LEU A 62 10.73 -4.82 -6.14
CA LEU A 62 11.95 -4.19 -5.62
C LEU A 62 13.22 -4.59 -6.40
N LYS A 63 13.19 -5.70 -7.14
CA LYS A 63 14.27 -6.07 -8.06
C LYS A 63 14.22 -5.33 -9.39
N LYS A 64 13.01 -5.04 -9.88
CA LYS A 64 12.79 -4.42 -11.20
C LYS A 64 12.86 -2.90 -11.13
N GLU A 65 12.33 -2.32 -10.05
CA GLU A 65 12.18 -0.89 -9.87
C GLU A 65 13.04 -0.40 -8.71
N LYS A 66 13.54 0.84 -8.81
CA LYS A 66 14.21 1.51 -7.70
C LYS A 66 13.28 2.55 -7.08
N TYR A 67 13.17 2.50 -5.76
CA TYR A 67 12.40 3.44 -4.96
C TYR A 67 13.34 4.22 -4.03
N ASP A 68 13.07 5.51 -3.86
CA ASP A 68 13.79 6.34 -2.91
C ASP A 68 13.30 6.08 -1.49
N ILE A 69 11.99 5.81 -1.34
CA ILE A 69 11.32 5.55 -0.05
C ILE A 69 10.35 4.38 -0.22
N ILE A 70 10.35 3.47 0.76
CA ILE A 70 9.29 2.49 0.95
C ILE A 70 8.54 2.89 2.22
N HIS A 71 7.29 3.30 2.06
CA HIS A 71 6.43 3.75 3.15
C HIS A 71 5.37 2.68 3.44
N CYS A 72 5.56 1.95 4.53
CA CYS A 72 4.63 0.91 4.95
C CYS A 72 3.52 1.49 5.84
N HIS A 73 2.28 1.34 5.39
CA HIS A 73 1.09 1.67 6.16
C HIS A 73 0.67 0.45 6.96
N HIS A 74 1.08 0.39 8.22
CA HIS A 74 0.66 -0.65 9.15
C HIS A 74 -0.12 -0.04 10.31
N SER A 75 -1.35 -0.48 10.49
CA SER A 75 -2.14 -0.13 11.67
C SER A 75 -1.69 -0.97 12.87
N PHE A 76 -0.72 -0.43 13.63
CA PHE A 76 -0.55 -0.73 15.06
C PHE A 76 -0.40 0.55 15.90
N SER A 77 -0.62 1.72 15.29
CA SER A 77 -0.72 3.01 15.96
C SER A 77 -2.13 3.18 16.54
N ALA A 78 -2.29 2.76 17.79
CA ALA A 78 -3.47 2.93 18.65
C ALA A 78 -4.71 2.11 18.26
N GLY A 79 -4.68 0.80 18.52
CA GLY A 79 -5.89 0.12 18.97
C GLY A 79 -6.20 0.59 20.39
N VAL A 80 -7.18 1.50 20.51
CA VAL A 80 -7.95 1.73 21.74
C VAL A 80 -9.35 1.21 21.47
#